data_AF-A0A350IS87-F1
#
_entry.id   AF-A0A350IS87-F1
#
_cell.length_a   1.000
_cell.length_b   1.000
_cell.length_c   1.000
_cell.angle_alpha   90.00
_cell.angle_beta   90.00
_cell.angle_gamma   90.00
#
_symmetry.space_group_name_H-M   'P 1'
#
loop_
_entity.id
_entity.type
_entity.pdbx_description
1 polymer ?
#
loop_
_entity_poly.entity_id
_entity_poly.type
_entity_poly.pdbx_seq_one_letter_code
_entity_poly.pdbx_strand_id
1 'polypeptide(L)'
;MAGAVRAPGGAGSPDGEILTSSRPLHGTLAAAVTPLTVGGDGVDEAAVAPLVDFYVRSGLDGLLVLGTTGEGILLDPAERRMVAEAFLAAARDRLAIAVHCGAQSTRDTVALAAHAAAHGAAAVAVIPPPYFALDDASLLRHLTEAARA
;
A
#
# COMPACT_ATOMS: atom_id res chain seq x y z
N MET A 1 -10.37 22.26 37.61
CA MET A 1 -9.85 23.40 36.83
C MET A 1 -9.02 22.84 35.70
N ALA A 2 -9.41 23.16 34.47
CA ALA A 2 -8.69 22.81 33.25
C ALA A 2 -7.39 23.62 33.14
N GLY A 3 -6.33 22.96 32.68
CA GLY A 3 -5.11 23.61 32.20
C GLY A 3 -4.72 22.98 30.88
N ALA A 4 -5.17 23.58 29.78
CA ALA A 4 -4.78 23.17 28.43
C ALA A 4 -3.32 23.54 28.19
N VAL A 5 -2.51 22.55 27.81
CA VAL A 5 -1.15 22.78 27.32
C VAL A 5 -1.26 23.31 25.89
N ARG A 6 -0.82 24.54 25.69
CA ARG A 6 -0.80 25.22 24.39
C ARG A 6 0.41 24.73 23.59
N ALA A 7 0.19 24.17 22.40
CA ALA A 7 1.27 23.86 21.48
C ALA A 7 1.96 25.16 21.01
N PRO A 8 3.29 25.19 20.87
CA PRO A 8 3.99 26.36 20.35
C PRO A 8 3.63 26.60 18.88
N GLY A 9 3.41 27.88 18.55
CA GLY A 9 3.04 28.35 17.22
C GLY A 9 4.14 28.14 16.19
N GLY A 10 3.69 27.94 14.94
CA GLY A 10 4.54 27.56 13.81
C GLY A 10 5.54 28.62 13.38
N ALA A 11 6.68 28.12 12.92
CA ALA A 11 7.51 28.77 11.93
C ALA A 11 7.24 28.06 10.60
N GLY A 12 6.76 28.81 9.60
CA GLY A 12 6.40 28.26 8.29
C GLY A 12 7.60 27.60 7.60
N SER A 13 7.41 26.34 7.22
CA SER A 13 8.27 25.64 6.25
C SER A 13 7.87 26.05 4.82
N PRO A 14 8.81 26.02 3.85
CA PRO A 14 8.54 26.35 2.47
C PRO A 14 7.78 25.18 1.82
N ASP A 15 6.48 25.12 2.10
CA ASP A 15 5.62 24.01 1.74
C ASP A 15 5.25 24.11 0.25
N GLY A 16 5.80 23.19 -0.55
CA GLY A 16 5.06 22.69 -1.70
C GLY A 16 3.77 22.09 -1.16
N GLU A 17 2.64 22.56 -1.66
CA GLU A 17 1.30 22.18 -1.25
C GLU A 17 1.17 20.64 -1.22
N ILE A 18 1.21 20.03 -0.03
CA ILE A 18 0.86 18.62 0.12
C ILE A 18 -0.64 18.54 -0.14
N LEU A 19 -1.01 18.04 -1.31
CA LEU A 19 -2.40 17.84 -1.72
C LEU A 19 -3.07 16.85 -0.77
N THR A 20 -3.76 17.35 0.26
CA THR A 20 -4.49 16.56 1.26
C THR A 20 -5.93 16.25 0.84
N SER A 21 -6.13 15.87 -0.43
CA SER A 21 -7.47 15.61 -0.99
C SER A 21 -7.80 14.12 -1.17
N SER A 22 -7.41 13.27 -0.23
CA SER A 22 -8.06 11.97 -0.06
C SER A 22 -8.33 11.74 1.43
N ARG A 23 -9.50 11.19 1.75
CA ARG A 23 -9.84 10.78 3.12
C ARG A 23 -8.75 9.80 3.59
N PRO A 24 -8.08 10.04 4.73
CA PRO A 24 -7.05 9.13 5.21
C PRO A 24 -7.64 7.74 5.45
N LEU A 25 -6.86 6.69 5.16
CA LEU A 25 -7.20 5.32 5.54
C LEU A 25 -7.54 5.26 7.03
N HIS A 26 -8.68 4.65 7.36
CA HIS A 26 -9.16 4.56 8.73
C HIS A 26 -9.83 3.21 8.99
N GLY A 27 -10.00 2.88 10.27
CA GLY A 27 -10.68 1.65 10.69
C GLY A 27 -9.75 0.44 10.72
N THR A 28 -10.34 -0.75 10.56
CA THR A 28 -9.64 -2.04 10.65
C THR A 28 -9.29 -2.55 9.27
N LEU A 29 -8.00 -2.60 8.96
CA LEU A 29 -7.47 -3.16 7.73
C LEU A 29 -6.82 -4.52 8.00
N ALA A 30 -7.20 -5.55 7.25
CA ALA A 30 -6.50 -6.84 7.30
C ALA A 30 -5.31 -6.85 6.33
N ALA A 31 -4.19 -7.43 6.78
CA ALA A 31 -3.14 -7.85 5.86
C ALA A 31 -3.63 -9.10 5.11
N ALA A 32 -3.93 -8.95 3.83
CA ALA A 32 -4.49 -10.02 3.01
C ALA A 32 -3.40 -10.97 2.50
N VAL A 33 -3.71 -12.26 2.48
CA VAL A 33 -2.91 -13.26 1.79
C VAL A 33 -3.10 -13.13 0.28
N THR A 34 -2.08 -13.50 -0.51
CA THR A 34 -2.25 -13.67 -1.96
C THR A 34 -2.70 -15.10 -2.22
N PRO A 35 -3.85 -15.33 -2.87
CA PRO A 35 -4.23 -16.68 -3.26
C PRO A 35 -3.23 -17.24 -4.29
N LEU A 36 -2.71 -18.45 -4.03
CA LEU A 36 -1.78 -19.15 -4.91
C LEU A 36 -2.42 -20.43 -5.44
N THR A 37 -1.96 -20.87 -6.60
CA THR A 37 -2.35 -22.14 -7.22
C THR A 37 -2.02 -23.33 -6.32
N VAL A 38 -2.69 -24.46 -6.56
CA VAL A 38 -2.32 -25.72 -5.90
C VAL A 38 -0.89 -26.09 -6.32
N GLY A 39 0.05 -25.99 -5.38
CA GLY A 39 1.48 -26.17 -5.62
C GLY A 39 2.32 -24.92 -5.40
N GLY A 40 1.70 -23.74 -5.34
CA GLY A 40 2.36 -22.46 -5.05
C GLY A 40 3.26 -21.96 -6.18
N ASP A 41 3.05 -22.42 -7.41
CA ASP A 41 3.85 -22.06 -8.59
C ASP A 41 3.30 -20.84 -9.35
N GLY A 42 2.15 -20.31 -8.93
CA GLY A 42 1.59 -19.07 -9.46
C GLY A 42 0.45 -18.52 -8.60
N VAL A 43 -0.08 -17.39 -9.02
CA VAL A 43 -1.22 -16.72 -8.39
C VAL A 43 -2.54 -17.35 -8.87
N ASP A 44 -3.44 -17.65 -7.92
CA ASP A 44 -4.83 -18.01 -8.21
C ASP A 44 -5.72 -16.75 -8.25
N GLU A 45 -5.71 -16.07 -9.39
CA GLU A 45 -6.46 -14.82 -9.58
C GLU A 45 -7.97 -15.01 -9.35
N ALA A 46 -8.53 -16.16 -9.73
CA ALA A 46 -9.96 -16.45 -9.58
C ALA A 46 -10.39 -16.54 -8.11
N ALA A 47 -9.48 -16.89 -7.20
CA ALA A 47 -9.74 -16.96 -5.77
C ALA A 47 -9.71 -15.58 -5.06
N VAL A 48 -9.26 -14.51 -5.73
CA VAL A 48 -9.18 -13.16 -5.13
C VAL A 48 -10.57 -12.62 -4.80
N ALA A 49 -11.53 -12.68 -5.74
CA ALA A 49 -12.86 -12.12 -5.51
C ALA A 49 -13.63 -12.80 -4.36
N PRO A 50 -13.68 -14.14 -4.25
CA PRO A 50 -14.25 -14.83 -3.08
C PRO A 50 -13.59 -14.44 -1.75
N LEU A 51 -12.26 -14.26 -1.75
CA LEU A 51 -11.51 -13.84 -0.56
C LEU A 51 -11.85 -12.40 -0.15
N VAL A 52 -11.95 -11.49 -1.11
CA VAL A 52 -12.40 -10.11 -0.86
C VAL A 52 -13.83 -10.09 -0.31
N ASP A 53 -14.74 -10.90 -0.85
CA ASP A 53 -16.11 -11.00 -0.33
C ASP A 53 -16.15 -11.53 1.11
N PHE A 54 -15.24 -12.43 1.48
CA PHE A 54 -15.09 -12.86 2.87
C PHE A 54 -14.68 -11.70 3.79
N TYR A 55 -13.72 -10.87 3.38
CA TYR A 55 -13.31 -9.69 4.15
C TYR A 55 -14.44 -8.67 4.30
N VAL A 56 -15.18 -8.39 3.22
CA VAL A 56 -16.37 -7.51 3.26
C VAL A 56 -17.39 -8.03 4.27
N ARG A 57 -17.74 -9.32 4.21
CA ARG A 57 -18.69 -9.92 5.16
C ARG A 57 -18.19 -9.94 6.60
N SER A 58 -16.88 -9.85 6.81
CA SER A 58 -16.27 -9.79 8.15
C SER A 58 -16.31 -8.38 8.76
N GLY A 59 -16.84 -7.38 8.05
CA GLY A 59 -16.98 -6.02 8.56
C GLY A 59 -15.67 -5.23 8.60
N LEU A 60 -14.70 -5.57 7.75
CA LEU A 60 -13.46 -4.80 7.64
C LEU A 60 -13.68 -3.50 6.86
N ASP A 61 -12.86 -2.50 7.16
CA ASP A 61 -12.87 -1.20 6.47
C ASP A 61 -11.95 -1.19 5.23
N GLY A 62 -10.96 -2.08 5.21
CA GLY A 62 -10.01 -2.15 4.11
C GLY A 62 -9.03 -3.31 4.19
N LEU A 63 -8.08 -3.34 3.26
CA LEU A 63 -7.04 -4.35 3.17
C LEU A 63 -5.67 -3.71 2.90
N LEU A 64 -4.62 -4.29 3.47
CA LEU A 64 -3.26 -4.16 2.99
C LEU A 64 -2.92 -5.41 2.17
N VAL A 65 -2.71 -5.24 0.87
CA VAL A 65 -2.37 -6.34 -0.05
C VAL A 65 -0.88 -6.32 -0.39
N LEU A 66 -0.34 -7.48 -0.81
CA LEU A 66 1.04 -7.63 -1.25
C LEU A 66 2.12 -7.29 -0.20
N GLY A 67 1.75 -7.16 1.07
CA GLY A 67 2.71 -7.06 2.17
C GLY A 67 3.43 -8.39 2.41
N THR A 68 4.15 -8.52 3.53
CA THR A 68 4.80 -9.79 3.92
C THR A 68 3.79 -10.93 4.04
N THR A 69 2.61 -10.69 4.64
CA THR A 69 1.51 -11.67 4.72
C THR A 69 0.96 -12.06 3.35
N GLY A 70 0.98 -11.15 2.39
CA GLY A 70 0.57 -11.40 1.01
C GLY A 70 1.72 -11.87 0.13
N GLU A 71 2.90 -12.15 0.69
CA GLU A 71 4.08 -12.66 -0.03
C GLU A 71 4.54 -11.76 -1.20
N GLY A 72 4.14 -10.48 -1.22
CA GLY A 72 4.29 -9.65 -2.42
C GLY A 72 5.73 -9.32 -2.80
N ILE A 73 6.70 -9.48 -1.88
CA ILE A 73 8.13 -9.33 -2.20
C ILE A 73 8.69 -10.56 -2.96
N LEU A 74 8.01 -11.70 -2.89
CA LEU A 74 8.40 -12.94 -3.57
C LEU A 74 7.88 -13.02 -5.01
N LEU A 75 6.81 -12.26 -5.30
CA LEU A 75 6.21 -12.16 -6.62
C LEU A 75 7.02 -11.23 -7.53
N ASP A 76 7.04 -11.54 -8.81
CA ASP A 76 7.64 -10.65 -9.80
C ASP A 76 6.78 -9.38 -10.01
N PRO A 77 7.34 -8.30 -10.58
CA PRO A 77 6.59 -7.05 -10.76
C PRO A 77 5.33 -7.17 -11.61
N ALA A 78 5.24 -8.09 -12.56
CA ALA A 78 4.05 -8.30 -13.37
C ALA A 78 2.95 -9.00 -12.56
N GLU A 79 3.30 -10.04 -11.81
CA GLU A 79 2.39 -10.72 -10.89
C GLU A 79 1.82 -9.76 -9.84
N ARG A 80 2.67 -8.91 -9.25
CA ARG A 80 2.22 -7.90 -8.27
C ARG A 80 1.19 -6.94 -8.85
N ARG A 81 1.36 -6.50 -10.10
CA ARG A 81 0.40 -5.61 -10.77
C ARG A 81 -0.93 -6.31 -11.00
N MET A 82 -0.90 -7.53 -11.53
CA MET A 82 -2.10 -8.34 -11.73
C MET A 82 -2.84 -8.58 -10.41
N VAL A 83 -2.14 -8.97 -9.34
CA VAL A 83 -2.76 -9.18 -8.02
C VAL A 83 -3.37 -7.88 -7.50
N ALA A 84 -2.66 -6.75 -7.60
CA ALA A 84 -3.19 -5.46 -7.18
C ALA A 84 -4.47 -5.10 -7.94
N GLU A 85 -4.48 -5.26 -9.27
CA GLU A 85 -5.65 -5.06 -10.12
C GLU A 85 -6.83 -5.96 -9.70
N ALA A 86 -6.58 -7.25 -9.44
CA ALA A 86 -7.61 -8.19 -9.01
C ALA A 86 -8.24 -7.78 -7.67
N PHE A 87 -7.43 -7.40 -6.67
CA PHE A 87 -7.93 -6.94 -5.37
C PHE A 87 -8.70 -5.62 -5.49
N LEU A 88 -8.20 -4.66 -6.26
CA LEU A 88 -8.86 -3.37 -6.49
C LEU A 88 -10.21 -3.56 -7.21
N ALA A 89 -10.23 -4.37 -8.26
CA ALA A 89 -11.43 -4.67 -9.04
C ALA A 89 -12.48 -5.44 -8.24
N ALA A 90 -12.06 -6.36 -7.36
CA ALA A 90 -12.95 -7.08 -6.46
C ALA A 90 -13.49 -6.18 -5.35
N ALA A 91 -12.65 -5.32 -4.75
CA ALA A 91 -13.04 -4.45 -3.64
C ALA A 91 -14.02 -3.35 -4.08
N ARG A 92 -13.74 -2.70 -5.23
CA ARG A 92 -14.46 -1.52 -5.72
C ARG A 92 -14.55 -0.44 -4.65
N ASP A 93 -15.76 -0.08 -4.24
CA ASP A 93 -16.08 0.92 -3.22
C ASP A 93 -16.37 0.30 -1.84
N ARG A 94 -16.27 -1.03 -1.70
CA ARG A 94 -16.64 -1.77 -0.48
C ARG A 94 -15.54 -1.84 0.57
N LEU A 95 -14.28 -1.73 0.15
CA LEU A 95 -13.09 -1.78 1.00
C LEU A 95 -12.04 -0.79 0.50
N ALA A 96 -11.39 -0.06 1.40
CA ALA A 96 -10.22 0.74 1.04
C ALA A 96 -8.99 -0.15 0.89
N ILE A 97 -8.34 -0.14 -0.28
CA ILE A 97 -7.18 -0.99 -0.56
C ILE A 97 -5.89 -0.17 -0.47
N ALA A 98 -5.03 -0.56 0.44
CA ALA A 98 -3.62 -0.17 0.48
C ALA A 98 -2.77 -1.22 -0.23
N VAL A 99 -1.95 -0.81 -1.19
CA VAL A 99 -1.08 -1.73 -1.95
C VAL A 99 0.35 -1.60 -1.47
N HIS A 100 0.99 -2.71 -1.10
CA HIS A 100 2.42 -2.69 -0.82
C HIS A 100 3.24 -2.61 -2.11
N CYS A 101 4.01 -1.53 -2.25
CA CYS A 101 4.82 -1.22 -3.44
C CYS A 101 6.33 -1.29 -3.16
N GLY A 102 6.75 -1.64 -1.94
CA GLY A 102 8.16 -1.83 -1.60
C GLY A 102 8.83 -2.89 -2.48
N ALA A 103 10.06 -2.64 -2.92
CA ALA A 103 10.82 -3.52 -3.81
C ALA A 103 12.32 -3.39 -3.54
N GLN A 104 13.13 -4.20 -4.23
CA GLN A 104 14.59 -4.17 -4.11
C GLN A 104 15.22 -2.86 -4.59
N SER A 105 14.53 -2.11 -5.46
CA SER A 105 15.02 -0.87 -6.04
C SER A 105 13.97 0.24 -5.97
N THR A 106 14.42 1.48 -5.81
CA THR A 106 13.54 2.67 -5.89
C THR A 106 12.79 2.73 -7.22
N ARG A 107 13.44 2.36 -8.32
CA ARG A 107 12.82 2.34 -9.66
C ARG A 107 11.59 1.45 -9.67
N ASP A 108 11.72 0.22 -9.18
CA ASP A 108 10.61 -0.75 -9.22
C ASP A 108 9.54 -0.37 -8.20
N THR A 109 9.93 0.17 -7.04
CA THR A 109 8.97 0.73 -6.06
C THR A 109 8.14 1.86 -6.65
N VAL A 110 8.75 2.82 -7.32
CA VAL A 110 8.05 3.93 -7.99
C VAL A 110 7.11 3.41 -9.07
N ALA A 111 7.56 2.45 -9.90
CA ALA A 111 6.74 1.88 -10.95
C ALA A 111 5.51 1.13 -10.39
N LEU A 112 5.66 0.42 -9.28
CA LEU A 112 4.56 -0.26 -8.60
C LEU A 112 3.62 0.73 -7.89
N ALA A 113 4.15 1.80 -7.31
CA ALA A 113 3.35 2.84 -6.66
C ALA A 113 2.49 3.61 -7.69
N ALA A 114 3.11 4.05 -8.79
CA ALA A 114 2.41 4.72 -9.89
C ALA A 114 1.30 3.82 -10.47
N HIS A 115 1.61 2.52 -10.65
CA HIS A 115 0.61 1.56 -11.12
C HIS A 115 -0.55 1.44 -10.12
N ALA A 116 -0.28 1.25 -8.83
CA ALA A 116 -1.34 1.13 -7.82
C ALA A 116 -2.22 2.40 -7.77
N ALA A 117 -1.62 3.59 -7.82
CA ALA A 117 -2.32 4.86 -7.84
C ALA A 117 -3.23 4.99 -9.10
N ALA A 118 -2.71 4.65 -10.28
CA ALA A 118 -3.46 4.69 -11.53
C ALA A 118 -4.68 3.74 -11.56
N HIS A 119 -4.66 2.68 -10.74
CA HIS A 119 -5.75 1.70 -10.63
C HIS A 119 -6.68 1.96 -9.43
N GLY A 120 -6.51 3.09 -8.74
CA GLY A 120 -7.44 3.53 -7.69
C GLY A 120 -7.13 2.99 -6.30
N ALA A 121 -5.88 2.58 -6.02
CA ALA A 121 -5.47 2.29 -4.65
C ALA A 121 -5.69 3.51 -3.74
N ALA A 122 -6.24 3.26 -2.55
CA ALA A 122 -6.50 4.31 -1.57
C ALA A 122 -5.20 4.82 -0.91
N ALA A 123 -4.19 3.95 -0.81
CA ALA A 123 -2.83 4.33 -0.46
C ALA A 123 -1.82 3.30 -0.98
N VAL A 124 -0.54 3.66 -0.89
CA VAL A 124 0.59 2.74 -1.07
C VAL A 124 1.36 2.58 0.24
N ALA A 125 1.87 1.37 0.48
CA ALA A 125 2.77 1.08 1.60
C ALA A 125 4.15 0.72 1.06
N VAL A 126 5.20 1.36 1.59
CA VAL A 126 6.58 1.20 1.10
C VAL A 126 7.50 0.91 2.27
N ILE A 127 8.30 -0.15 2.14
CA ILE A 127 9.42 -0.44 3.04
C ILE A 127 10.72 0.14 2.46
N PRO A 128 11.76 0.35 3.26
CA PRO A 128 13.11 0.52 2.74
C PRO A 128 13.50 -0.65 1.81
N PRO A 129 14.35 -0.44 0.79
CA PRO A 129 14.94 -1.53 0.03
C PRO A 129 15.57 -2.58 0.97
N PRO A 130 15.13 -3.84 0.94
CA PRO A 130 15.33 -4.77 2.04
C PRO A 130 16.75 -5.38 2.13
N TYR A 131 17.58 -5.25 1.09
CA TYR A 131 18.90 -5.90 1.06
C TYR A 131 20.01 -5.07 1.73
N PHE A 132 20.09 -3.77 1.41
CA PHE A 132 21.16 -2.90 1.90
C PHE A 132 20.67 -1.96 2.98
N ALA A 133 21.49 -1.74 4.01
CA ALA A 133 21.29 -0.64 4.93
C ALA A 133 21.54 0.69 4.19
N LEU A 134 20.59 1.61 4.31
CA LEU A 134 20.67 2.95 3.71
C LEU A 134 20.79 4.01 4.81
N ASP A 135 21.48 5.10 4.51
CA ASP A 135 21.46 6.29 5.36
C ASP A 135 20.09 7.00 5.31
N ASP A 136 19.84 7.86 6.30
CA ASP A 136 18.57 8.58 6.44
C ASP A 136 18.24 9.43 5.19
N ALA A 137 19.25 10.03 4.56
CA ALA A 137 19.07 10.85 3.38
C ALA A 137 18.59 10.02 2.18
N SER A 138 19.15 8.81 2.01
CA SER A 138 18.79 7.88 0.95
C SER A 138 17.44 7.22 1.22
N LEU A 139 17.11 6.91 2.47
CA LEU A 139 15.79 6.42 2.86
C LEU A 139 14.71 7.47 2.61
N LEU A 140 14.94 8.72 3.03
CA LEU A 140 14.02 9.82 2.80
C LEU A 140 13.78 10.03 1.30
N ARG A 141 14.85 10.03 0.49
CA ARG A 141 14.74 10.12 -0.97
C ARG A 141 13.92 8.97 -1.55
N HIS A 142 14.19 7.73 -1.14
CA HIS A 142 13.43 6.56 -1.59
C HIS A 142 11.93 6.69 -1.32
N LEU A 143 11.55 7.03 -0.08
CA LEU A 143 10.16 7.19 0.32
C LEU A 143 9.48 8.38 -0.39
N THR A 144 10.20 9.48 -0.58
CA THR A 144 9.70 10.68 -1.27
C THR A 144 9.42 10.40 -2.74
N GLU A 145 10.31 9.69 -3.43
CA GLU A 145 10.11 9.33 -4.85
C GLU A 145 8.91 8.39 -5.00
N ALA A 146 8.73 7.43 -4.09
CA ALA A 146 7.56 6.55 -4.11
C ALA A 146 6.24 7.30 -3.84
N ALA A 147 6.25 8.30 -2.96
CA ALA A 147 5.07 9.09 -2.62
C ALA A 147 4.64 10.08 -3.72
N ARG A 148 5.54 10.43 -4.66
CA ARG A 148 5.27 11.32 -5.80
C ARG A 148 4.71 10.60 -7.03
N ALA A 149 4.79 9.27 -7.03
CA ALA A 149 4.37 8.39 -8.12
C ALA A 149 2.84 8.39 -8.27
#